data_AF-A0A1H1AAV9-F1
#
_entry.id   AF-A0A1H1AAV9-F1
#
_cell.length_a   1.000
_cell.length_b   1.000
_cell.length_c   1.000
_cell.angle_alpha   90.00
_cell.angle_beta   90.00
_cell.angle_gamma   90.00
#
_symmetry.space_group_name_H-M   'P 1'
#
loop_
_entity.id
_entity.type
_entity.pdbx_description
1 polymer ?
#
loop_
_entity_poly.entity_id
_entity_poly.type
_entity_poly.pdbx_seq_one_letter_code
_entity_poly.pdbx_strand_id
1 'polypeptide(L)'
;MQNLENEHEVQPTKEAPLPTSGIFSDPISDNREFFVDFDIPQKPGHSVSIDAHPDDEQVWAHYSAPDAKDYRSRPIDKSWFVNAGDKLYYNAKEDALVEYSKGDNPAVMERHSVSFNLIEQQSEVAVGVGLSKGDTLVYDKAARRKSRERTYLAVPYAERDQAKELGAKWDRKTKSWFAPSAKVVQATRKWSVEGKAPKAEQSREPQQEFSDWVKARGMDLKGLATMDGKWHRIAIVGEREKNASYRGFLEGGVPNGMLNNFKGEQDKWVFTGQQLSKDEVARAIEAGQKAKKDRAEDLKLEQQATAKRAYGIWSNLKDWAKPSNCEYLKRKNVLGYGVKLDKDGRMVVPLRDTDFKIHSLQFVGEEKHYLKHGRKEGLFHAIDPKRYLNDERQPTKEDTLVFTEGYATGGSVHKLVGKPIIVTFDGDNLVKVAKAMREKFPDVTMLFAADDDHHLPKRETPLPNKGMEKAVEAARAVGGYVVAPPFTKAEKTKGLTDWNDLCQERGQDKTTYQFITQARAALSKNNERELQNEATKSPKKEQEMEMA
;
A
#
# COMPACT_ATOMS: atom_id res chain seq x y z
N MET A 1 14.48 -61.12 33.51
CA MET A 1 13.26 -61.86 33.89
C MET A 1 12.12 -61.16 33.18
N GLN A 2 11.81 -61.63 31.96
CA GLN A 2 10.67 -62.52 31.62
C GLN A 2 9.41 -61.67 31.40
N ASN A 3 8.96 -61.41 30.17
CA ASN A 3 8.39 -62.29 29.10
C ASN A 3 6.87 -62.03 29.05
N LEU A 4 6.34 -61.49 27.93
CA LEU A 4 5.59 -62.18 26.84
C LEU A 4 4.20 -62.65 27.34
N GLU A 5 3.06 -62.33 26.73
CA GLU A 5 2.59 -62.54 25.34
C GLU A 5 1.62 -61.39 24.95
N ASN A 6 1.58 -60.77 23.75
CA ASN A 6 1.44 -61.21 22.36
C ASN A 6 0.17 -62.04 22.04
N GLU A 7 -0.87 -61.38 21.52
CA GLU A 7 -1.65 -61.89 20.39
C GLU A 7 -1.94 -60.76 19.39
N HIS A 8 -1.59 -61.04 18.13
CA HIS A 8 -1.85 -60.26 16.92
C HIS A 8 -3.12 -60.78 16.24
N GLU A 9 -3.99 -59.90 15.76
CA GLU A 9 -4.66 -60.14 14.47
C GLU A 9 -4.99 -58.82 13.73
N VAL A 10 -5.16 -58.94 12.42
CA VAL A 10 -4.81 -58.02 11.33
C VAL A 10 -5.87 -56.94 11.03
N GLN A 11 -5.40 -55.79 10.49
CA GLN A 11 -6.18 -54.61 10.06
C GLN A 11 -7.11 -54.87 8.85
N PRO A 12 -8.04 -53.92 8.56
CA PRO A 12 -7.83 -53.14 7.33
C PRO A 12 -7.92 -51.61 7.52
N THR A 13 -6.94 -50.97 6.89
CA THR A 13 -6.76 -49.59 6.39
C THR A 13 -7.88 -48.53 6.51
N LYS A 14 -7.51 -47.43 7.21
CA LYS A 14 -7.70 -45.99 6.92
C LYS A 14 -8.87 -45.53 6.03
N GLU A 15 -9.83 -44.81 6.63
CA GLU A 15 -10.44 -43.61 6.04
C GLU A 15 -10.54 -42.49 7.10
N ALA A 16 -10.33 -41.25 6.63
CA ALA A 16 -10.17 -40.04 7.44
C ALA A 16 -11.51 -39.50 7.98
N PRO A 17 -11.51 -38.74 9.09
CA PRO A 17 -12.73 -38.19 9.67
C PRO A 17 -13.37 -37.10 8.79
N LEU A 18 -14.67 -37.27 8.52
CA LEU A 18 -15.53 -36.27 7.89
C LEU A 18 -15.59 -34.98 8.73
N PRO A 19 -15.44 -33.79 8.13
CA PRO A 19 -15.54 -32.54 8.86
C PRO A 19 -17.01 -32.19 9.18
N THR A 20 -17.23 -31.82 10.43
CA THR A 20 -18.41 -31.08 10.91
C THR A 20 -18.61 -29.77 10.13
N SER A 21 -19.75 -29.62 9.48
CA SER A 21 -20.35 -28.34 9.07
C SER A 21 -21.76 -28.30 9.71
N GLY A 22 -22.22 -27.27 10.40
CA GLY A 22 -22.01 -25.85 10.22
C GLY A 22 -23.40 -25.24 10.10
N ILE A 23 -23.98 -24.82 11.23
CA ILE A 23 -25.26 -24.11 11.29
C ILE A 23 -25.10 -22.80 10.51
N PHE A 24 -25.81 -22.63 9.40
CA PHE A 24 -25.92 -21.34 8.72
C PHE A 24 -27.34 -20.79 8.84
N SER A 25 -27.43 -19.67 9.56
CA SER A 25 -28.60 -18.82 9.68
C SER A 25 -28.51 -17.66 8.68
N ASP A 26 -29.36 -17.63 7.65
CA ASP A 26 -30.00 -16.44 7.06
C ASP A 26 -30.82 -16.81 5.80
N PRO A 27 -32.11 -16.42 5.66
CA PRO A 27 -32.85 -16.54 4.40
C PRO A 27 -32.56 -15.34 3.48
N ILE A 28 -31.97 -15.64 2.33
CA ILE A 28 -31.67 -14.69 1.25
C ILE A 28 -32.98 -14.26 0.57
N SER A 29 -33.28 -12.97 0.68
CA SER A 29 -34.24 -12.28 -0.17
C SER A 29 -33.51 -11.78 -1.41
N ASP A 30 -33.57 -12.52 -2.52
CA ASP A 30 -33.37 -11.97 -3.85
C ASP A 30 -34.12 -12.84 -4.85
N ASN A 31 -34.83 -12.20 -5.80
CA ASN A 31 -35.34 -12.88 -6.98
C ASN A 31 -34.14 -13.47 -7.73
N ARG A 32 -33.97 -14.79 -7.70
CA ARG A 32 -33.09 -15.51 -8.63
C ARG A 32 -33.96 -16.32 -9.57
N GLU A 33 -33.81 -16.09 -10.86
CA GLU A 33 -34.34 -16.95 -11.91
C GLU A 33 -33.40 -18.17 -12.04
N PHE A 34 -33.96 -19.38 -12.14
CA PHE A 34 -33.19 -20.62 -12.22
C PHE A 34 -33.30 -21.21 -13.64
N PHE A 35 -32.16 -21.49 -14.26
CA PHE A 35 -32.08 -22.14 -15.57
C PHE A 35 -31.80 -23.64 -15.39
N VAL A 36 -32.59 -24.50 -16.02
CA VAL A 36 -32.30 -25.94 -16.12
C VAL A 36 -31.92 -26.23 -17.55
N ASP A 37 -30.64 -26.49 -17.78
CA ASP A 37 -30.11 -26.75 -19.12
C ASP A 37 -30.37 -28.21 -19.50
N PHE A 38 -31.52 -28.47 -20.09
CA PHE A 38 -31.76 -29.75 -20.74
C PHE A 38 -31.06 -29.69 -22.09
N ASP A 39 -29.97 -30.44 -22.23
CA ASP A 39 -29.19 -30.65 -23.47
C ASP A 39 -30.04 -31.33 -24.58
N ILE A 40 -31.11 -30.65 -24.97
CA ILE A 40 -32.18 -31.05 -25.90
C ILE A 40 -32.52 -29.79 -26.70
N PRO A 41 -32.61 -29.83 -28.05
CA PRO A 41 -32.90 -28.66 -28.86
C PRO A 41 -34.25 -28.02 -28.47
N GLN A 42 -34.21 -26.84 -27.86
CA GLN A 42 -35.41 -26.16 -27.38
C GLN A 42 -36.10 -25.45 -28.54
N LYS A 43 -37.25 -25.98 -28.96
CA LYS A 43 -38.09 -25.41 -30.02
C LYS A 43 -39.37 -24.83 -29.40
N PRO A 44 -39.84 -23.65 -29.84
CA PRO A 44 -41.09 -23.06 -29.37
C PRO A 44 -42.27 -24.04 -29.48
N GLY A 45 -43.16 -24.03 -28.49
CA GLY A 45 -44.37 -24.87 -28.46
C GLY A 45 -44.19 -26.33 -28.02
N HIS A 46 -42.97 -26.79 -27.71
CA HIS A 46 -42.73 -28.12 -27.17
C HIS A 46 -42.85 -28.11 -25.64
N SER A 47 -43.25 -29.23 -25.04
CA SER A 47 -43.38 -29.39 -23.59
C SER A 47 -42.33 -30.36 -23.04
N VAL A 48 -41.89 -30.06 -21.82
CA VAL A 48 -41.08 -30.97 -21.01
C VAL A 48 -41.89 -31.33 -19.77
N SER A 49 -41.96 -32.62 -19.47
CA SER A 49 -42.48 -33.12 -18.20
C SER A 49 -41.47 -33.99 -17.47
N ILE A 50 -41.55 -34.00 -16.14
CA ILE A 50 -40.74 -34.86 -15.28
C ILE A 50 -41.68 -35.79 -14.53
N ASP A 51 -41.37 -37.08 -14.54
CA ASP A 51 -42.06 -38.12 -13.76
C ASP A 51 -41.11 -38.60 -12.66
N ALA A 52 -41.52 -38.44 -11.41
CA ALA A 52 -40.70 -38.73 -10.23
C ALA A 52 -41.56 -39.11 -9.02
N HIS A 53 -41.23 -40.22 -8.37
CA HIS A 53 -41.79 -40.65 -7.09
C HIS A 53 -40.69 -40.78 -6.00
N PRO A 54 -40.99 -40.52 -4.71
CA PRO A 54 -40.03 -40.70 -3.61
C PRO A 54 -39.30 -42.04 -3.61
N ASP A 55 -40.04 -43.10 -3.96
CA ASP A 55 -39.58 -44.49 -3.97
C ASP A 55 -38.92 -44.92 -5.29
N ASP A 56 -38.91 -44.08 -6.33
CA ASP A 56 -38.31 -44.45 -7.62
C ASP A 56 -36.78 -44.48 -7.53
N GLU A 57 -36.13 -45.55 -7.98
CA GLU A 57 -34.65 -45.59 -8.04
C GLU A 57 -34.08 -44.60 -9.08
N GLN A 58 -34.87 -44.23 -10.09
CA GLN A 58 -34.46 -43.40 -11.22
C GLN A 58 -35.60 -42.45 -11.65
N VAL A 59 -35.30 -41.16 -11.79
CA VAL A 59 -36.24 -40.12 -12.27
C VAL A 59 -36.12 -39.93 -13.78
N TRP A 60 -37.22 -39.61 -14.47
CA TRP A 60 -37.26 -39.45 -15.94
C TRP A 60 -37.79 -38.08 -16.37
N ALA A 61 -37.17 -37.49 -17.39
CA ALA A 61 -37.73 -36.37 -18.14
C ALA A 61 -38.25 -36.85 -19.49
N HIS A 62 -39.40 -36.33 -19.87
CA HIS A 62 -40.08 -36.59 -21.14
C HIS A 62 -40.23 -35.27 -21.90
N TYR A 63 -39.79 -35.27 -23.15
CA TYR A 63 -39.95 -34.16 -24.08
C TYR A 63 -40.99 -34.56 -25.12
N SER A 64 -41.96 -33.67 -25.38
CA SER A 64 -42.99 -33.88 -26.39
C SER A 64 -43.16 -32.66 -27.29
N ALA A 65 -43.19 -32.90 -28.60
CA ALA A 65 -43.69 -31.94 -29.57
C ALA A 65 -45.21 -31.74 -29.43
N PRO A 66 -45.75 -30.57 -29.83
CA PRO A 66 -47.18 -30.29 -29.73
C PRO A 66 -48.05 -31.19 -30.64
N ASP A 67 -47.47 -31.83 -31.66
CA ASP A 67 -48.13 -32.84 -32.50
C ASP A 67 -47.86 -34.29 -32.04
N ALA A 68 -47.17 -34.48 -30.92
CA ALA A 68 -46.77 -35.74 -30.31
C ALA A 68 -45.91 -36.68 -31.20
N LYS A 69 -45.32 -36.17 -32.31
CA LYS A 69 -44.53 -37.00 -33.23
C LYS A 69 -43.06 -37.17 -32.85
N ASP A 70 -42.51 -36.26 -32.04
CA ASP A 70 -41.15 -36.36 -31.51
C ASP A 70 -41.24 -36.45 -29.98
N TYR A 71 -41.21 -37.68 -29.46
CA TYR A 71 -41.24 -38.00 -28.04
C TYR A 71 -39.90 -38.62 -27.63
N ARG A 72 -39.25 -38.03 -26.61
CA ARG A 72 -37.97 -38.53 -26.10
C ARG A 72 -37.98 -38.54 -24.59
N SER A 73 -37.49 -39.62 -23.99
CA SER A 73 -37.33 -39.74 -22.55
C SER A 73 -35.87 -40.00 -22.17
N ARG A 74 -35.39 -39.39 -21.09
CA ARG A 74 -34.05 -39.67 -20.56
C ARG A 74 -34.03 -39.67 -19.03
N PRO A 75 -33.13 -40.45 -18.42
CA PRO A 75 -32.98 -40.44 -16.97
C PRO A 75 -32.38 -39.10 -16.50
N ILE A 76 -32.83 -38.61 -15.35
CA ILE A 76 -32.29 -37.44 -14.66
C ILE A 76 -31.69 -37.88 -13.32
N ASP A 77 -30.62 -37.22 -12.91
CA ASP A 77 -29.95 -37.46 -11.63
C ASP A 77 -30.91 -37.20 -10.45
N LYS A 78 -31.15 -38.25 -9.63
CA LYS A 78 -32.04 -38.19 -8.47
C LYS A 78 -31.49 -37.26 -7.37
N SER A 79 -30.20 -36.95 -7.37
CA SER A 79 -29.60 -36.00 -6.40
C SER A 79 -30.15 -34.57 -6.55
N TRP A 80 -30.80 -34.26 -7.67
CA TRP A 80 -31.52 -33.02 -7.88
C TRP A 80 -32.88 -33.02 -7.16
N PHE A 81 -33.16 -34.02 -6.33
CA PHE A 81 -34.39 -34.11 -5.56
C PHE A 81 -34.09 -34.50 -4.11
N VAL A 82 -34.76 -33.86 -3.16
CA VAL A 82 -34.67 -34.13 -1.72
C VAL A 82 -35.95 -34.83 -1.27
N ASN A 83 -35.79 -36.01 -0.68
CA ASN A 83 -36.90 -36.74 -0.07
C ASN A 83 -37.12 -36.25 1.36
N ALA A 84 -38.35 -35.87 1.70
CA ALA A 84 -38.75 -35.53 3.07
C ALA A 84 -40.12 -36.13 3.39
N GLY A 85 -40.13 -37.45 3.64
CA GLY A 85 -41.32 -38.20 4.04
C GLY A 85 -42.11 -38.70 2.83
N ASP A 86 -43.41 -38.40 2.77
CA ASP A 86 -44.29 -38.73 1.64
C ASP A 86 -44.17 -37.72 0.48
N LYS A 87 -43.11 -36.90 0.47
CA LYS A 87 -42.93 -35.77 -0.44
C LYS A 87 -41.53 -35.73 -1.05
N LEU A 88 -41.48 -35.36 -2.33
CA LEU A 88 -40.25 -35.16 -3.10
C LEU A 88 -40.10 -33.69 -3.49
N TYR A 89 -38.97 -33.07 -3.15
CA TYR A 89 -38.67 -31.66 -3.40
C TYR A 89 -37.59 -31.54 -4.47
N TYR A 90 -37.73 -30.64 -5.44
CA TYR A 90 -36.67 -30.40 -6.44
C TYR A 90 -35.58 -29.48 -5.86
N ASN A 91 -34.34 -29.96 -5.91
CA ASN A 91 -33.10 -29.31 -5.48
C ASN A 91 -32.37 -28.74 -6.71
N ALA A 92 -32.79 -27.55 -7.13
CA ALA A 92 -32.00 -26.74 -8.06
C ALA A 92 -30.76 -26.22 -7.30
N LYS A 93 -29.64 -26.94 -7.43
CA LYS A 93 -28.34 -26.70 -6.75
C LYS A 93 -28.31 -25.47 -5.83
N GLU A 94 -28.53 -25.75 -4.55
CA GLU A 94 -28.11 -24.98 -3.36
C GLU A 94 -28.68 -23.58 -3.14
N ASP A 95 -29.98 -23.28 -3.32
CA ASP A 95 -30.60 -22.15 -2.59
C ASP A 95 -32.15 -22.02 -2.57
N ALA A 96 -32.96 -23.03 -2.96
CA ALA A 96 -34.43 -22.93 -2.83
C ALA A 96 -35.13 -24.29 -2.60
N LEU A 97 -35.98 -24.38 -1.57
CA LEU A 97 -36.96 -25.46 -1.36
C LEU A 97 -38.34 -24.94 -1.78
N VAL A 98 -39.02 -25.62 -2.72
CA VAL A 98 -40.42 -25.30 -3.12
C VAL A 98 -41.35 -26.33 -2.49
N GLU A 99 -42.35 -25.87 -1.74
CA GLU A 99 -43.30 -26.70 -0.99
C GLU A 99 -44.42 -27.29 -1.87
N TYR A 100 -44.70 -28.59 -1.71
CA TYR A 100 -45.90 -29.24 -2.26
C TYR A 100 -46.84 -29.67 -1.11
N SER A 101 -48.13 -29.35 -1.24
CA SER A 101 -49.17 -29.79 -0.31
C SER A 101 -50.28 -30.58 -1.03
N LYS A 102 -50.74 -31.60 -0.30
CA LYS A 102 -51.78 -32.57 -0.60
C LYS A 102 -53.14 -31.87 -0.76
N GLY A 103 -53.85 -32.11 -1.86
CA GLY A 103 -55.29 -31.92 -1.92
C GLY A 103 -55.98 -33.13 -1.29
N ASP A 104 -56.90 -32.91 -0.37
CA ASP A 104 -57.55 -33.94 0.44
C ASP A 104 -58.41 -34.92 -0.40
N ASN A 105 -57.92 -36.14 -0.62
CA ASN A 105 -58.77 -37.34 -0.78
C ASN A 105 -57.95 -38.63 -0.51
N PRO A 106 -58.31 -39.49 0.46
CA PRO A 106 -57.50 -40.64 0.85
C PRO A 106 -57.95 -41.91 0.13
N ALA A 107 -57.61 -42.07 -1.15
CA ALA A 107 -57.49 -43.34 -1.85
C ALA A 107 -57.06 -43.04 -3.29
N VAL A 108 -56.06 -43.78 -3.79
CA VAL A 108 -55.32 -43.55 -5.05
C VAL A 108 -54.16 -42.56 -4.90
N MET A 109 -52.94 -43.10 -4.71
CA MET A 109 -51.70 -42.33 -4.88
C MET A 109 -51.43 -42.21 -6.38
N GLU A 110 -51.70 -41.03 -6.97
CA GLU A 110 -51.46 -40.77 -8.39
C GLU A 110 -50.01 -40.32 -8.65
N ARG A 111 -49.42 -40.77 -9.76
CA ARG A 111 -48.13 -40.29 -10.26
C ARG A 111 -48.23 -38.79 -10.59
N HIS A 112 -47.24 -38.01 -10.16
CA HIS A 112 -47.22 -36.56 -10.35
C HIS A 112 -46.38 -36.18 -11.57
N SER A 113 -47.01 -35.63 -12.62
CA SER A 113 -46.32 -35.03 -13.77
C SER A 113 -46.33 -33.50 -13.67
N VAL A 114 -45.15 -32.87 -13.68
CA VAL A 114 -45.02 -31.40 -13.78
C VAL A 114 -44.78 -31.04 -15.24
N SER A 115 -45.56 -30.11 -15.81
CA SER A 115 -45.47 -29.69 -17.22
C SER A 115 -45.04 -28.23 -17.34
N PHE A 116 -44.03 -27.96 -18.17
CA PHE A 116 -43.56 -26.60 -18.46
C PHE A 116 -43.92 -26.19 -19.90
N ASN A 117 -44.44 -24.97 -20.08
CA ASN A 117 -44.74 -24.40 -21.41
C ASN A 117 -43.74 -23.28 -21.74
N LEU A 118 -43.05 -23.37 -22.88
CA LEU A 118 -42.20 -22.29 -23.38
C LEU A 118 -43.06 -21.19 -24.03
N ILE A 119 -42.95 -19.94 -23.53
CA ILE A 119 -43.62 -18.76 -24.09
C ILE A 119 -42.55 -17.81 -24.67
N GLU A 120 -42.82 -17.27 -25.85
CA GLU A 120 -41.90 -16.44 -26.63
C GLU A 120 -42.21 -14.94 -26.41
N GLN A 121 -41.35 -14.21 -25.69
CA GLN A 121 -41.21 -12.75 -25.86
C GLN A 121 -39.87 -12.22 -25.31
N GLN A 122 -39.04 -11.71 -26.23
CA GLN A 122 -37.83 -10.88 -26.06
C GLN A 122 -36.84 -11.25 -24.94
N SER A 123 -35.86 -12.08 -25.33
CA SER A 123 -34.55 -12.26 -24.68
C SER A 123 -34.55 -12.42 -23.16
N GLU A 124 -35.27 -13.43 -22.66
CA GLU A 124 -34.96 -14.23 -21.45
C GLU A 124 -36.16 -15.18 -21.24
N VAL A 125 -35.91 -16.50 -21.18
CA VAL A 125 -36.97 -17.51 -21.08
C VAL A 125 -37.39 -17.66 -19.61
N ALA A 126 -38.58 -17.15 -19.25
CA ALA A 126 -39.16 -17.32 -17.91
C ALA A 126 -40.00 -18.61 -17.83
N VAL A 127 -39.72 -19.46 -16.84
CA VAL A 127 -40.45 -20.71 -16.58
C VAL A 127 -41.67 -20.43 -15.69
N GLY A 128 -42.87 -20.51 -16.26
CA GLY A 128 -44.13 -20.42 -15.51
C GLY A 128 -44.68 -21.80 -15.14
N VAL A 129 -44.88 -22.06 -13.84
CA VAL A 129 -45.52 -23.29 -13.35
C VAL A 129 -47.03 -23.18 -13.56
N GLY A 130 -47.57 -23.94 -14.50
CA GLY A 130 -49.02 -24.06 -14.73
C GLY A 130 -49.56 -25.32 -14.06
N LEU A 131 -50.32 -25.18 -12.98
CA LEU A 131 -51.10 -26.27 -12.40
C LEU A 131 -52.37 -26.48 -13.24
N SER A 132 -52.58 -27.70 -13.74
CA SER A 132 -53.80 -28.07 -14.45
C SER A 132 -54.92 -28.47 -13.47
N LYS A 133 -56.10 -27.94 -13.75
CA LYS A 133 -57.45 -28.17 -13.19
C LYS A 133 -57.75 -27.53 -11.84
N GLY A 134 -58.58 -26.48 -11.89
CA GLY A 134 -59.69 -26.36 -10.94
C GLY A 134 -59.90 -24.99 -10.32
N ASP A 135 -58.86 -24.38 -9.73
CA ASP A 135 -59.08 -23.26 -8.81
C ASP A 135 -58.36 -21.98 -9.24
N THR A 136 -59.16 -20.96 -9.52
CA THR A 136 -58.68 -19.60 -9.76
C THR A 136 -58.27 -19.00 -8.40
N LEU A 137 -56.97 -18.95 -8.11
CA LEU A 137 -56.46 -18.16 -6.98
C LEU A 137 -56.63 -16.67 -7.30
N VAL A 138 -57.68 -16.08 -6.76
CA VAL A 138 -57.91 -14.63 -6.73
C VAL A 138 -56.78 -13.98 -5.94
N TYR A 139 -55.93 -13.23 -6.64
CA TYR A 139 -54.85 -12.43 -6.08
C TYR A 139 -55.41 -11.30 -5.19
N ASP A 140 -55.51 -11.51 -3.88
CA ASP A 140 -55.87 -10.43 -2.96
C ASP A 140 -54.66 -9.51 -2.68
N LYS A 141 -54.60 -8.41 -3.44
CA LYS A 141 -53.61 -7.33 -3.29
C LYS A 141 -53.72 -6.58 -1.94
N ALA A 142 -54.79 -6.75 -1.16
CA ALA A 142 -55.03 -5.97 0.05
C ALA A 142 -54.32 -6.53 1.30
N ALA A 143 -54.15 -7.85 1.40
CA ALA A 143 -53.57 -8.49 2.60
C ALA A 143 -52.07 -8.21 2.80
N ARG A 144 -51.32 -7.89 1.73
CA ARG A 144 -49.86 -7.61 1.81
C ARG A 144 -49.52 -6.17 2.18
N ARG A 145 -50.53 -5.30 2.34
CA ARG A 145 -50.30 -3.87 2.61
C ARG A 145 -50.07 -3.55 4.09
N LYS A 146 -50.43 -4.46 5.01
CA LYS A 146 -50.29 -4.27 6.47
C LYS A 146 -48.95 -4.74 7.08
N SER A 147 -48.06 -5.39 6.34
CA SER A 147 -46.71 -5.77 6.82
C SER A 147 -45.59 -4.86 6.30
N ARG A 148 -45.92 -3.63 5.88
CA ARG A 148 -44.98 -2.69 5.22
C ARG A 148 -44.58 -1.48 6.05
N GLU A 149 -44.90 -1.42 7.34
CA GLU A 149 -44.33 -0.39 8.21
C GLU A 149 -42.91 -0.79 8.60
N ARG A 150 -41.95 -0.38 7.77
CA ARG A 150 -40.52 -0.42 8.09
C ARG A 150 -40.25 0.67 9.13
N THR A 151 -39.91 0.30 10.35
CA THR A 151 -39.44 1.25 11.37
C THR A 151 -37.95 1.48 11.15
N TYR A 152 -37.59 2.66 10.65
CA TYR A 152 -36.19 3.01 10.43
C TYR A 152 -35.46 3.31 11.74
N LEU A 153 -34.16 3.03 11.76
CA LEU A 153 -33.28 3.10 12.92
C LEU A 153 -32.10 4.03 12.64
N ALA A 154 -31.73 4.82 13.64
CA ALA A 154 -30.54 5.67 13.65
C ALA A 154 -29.35 4.90 14.27
N VAL A 155 -28.81 3.92 13.55
CA VAL A 155 -27.71 3.09 14.05
C VAL A 155 -26.36 3.75 13.72
N PRO A 156 -25.57 4.19 14.72
CA PRO A 156 -24.19 4.63 14.48
C PRO A 156 -23.37 3.49 13.89
N TYR A 157 -22.43 3.80 13.01
CA TYR A 157 -21.63 2.78 12.34
C TYR A 157 -20.87 1.83 13.29
N ALA A 158 -20.35 2.37 14.40
CA ALA A 158 -19.66 1.58 15.42
C ALA A 158 -20.57 0.52 16.09
N GLU A 159 -21.89 0.67 15.96
CA GLU A 159 -22.90 -0.16 16.60
C GLU A 159 -23.67 -1.04 15.58
N ARG A 160 -23.27 -1.03 14.30
CA ARG A 160 -23.98 -1.72 13.22
C ARG A 160 -24.04 -3.24 13.40
N ASP A 161 -22.97 -3.83 13.91
CA ASP A 161 -22.85 -5.29 14.05
C ASP A 161 -23.76 -5.75 15.20
N GLN A 162 -23.86 -4.95 16.25
CA GLN A 162 -24.82 -5.13 17.33
C GLN A 162 -26.28 -4.97 16.85
N ALA A 163 -26.57 -3.99 15.99
CA ALA A 163 -27.91 -3.82 15.44
C ALA A 163 -28.31 -4.99 14.52
N LYS A 164 -27.36 -5.49 13.73
CA LYS A 164 -27.55 -6.66 12.88
C LYS A 164 -27.82 -7.92 13.71
N GLU A 165 -27.06 -8.13 14.78
CA GLU A 165 -27.24 -9.23 15.73
C GLU A 165 -28.62 -9.19 16.41
N LEU A 166 -29.15 -7.99 16.66
CA LEU A 166 -30.51 -7.78 17.19
C LEU A 166 -31.61 -7.87 16.12
N GLY A 167 -31.28 -8.22 14.87
CA GLY A 167 -32.22 -8.50 13.79
C GLY A 167 -32.59 -7.31 12.90
N ALA A 168 -31.89 -6.17 13.02
CA ALA A 168 -32.06 -5.04 12.11
C ALA A 168 -31.54 -5.37 10.69
N LYS A 169 -32.16 -4.78 9.67
CA LYS A 169 -31.79 -4.97 8.25
C LYS A 169 -31.42 -3.64 7.61
N TRP A 170 -30.54 -3.69 6.61
CA TRP A 170 -30.14 -2.50 5.83
C TRP A 170 -31.00 -2.35 4.59
N ASP A 171 -31.69 -1.21 4.43
CA ASP A 171 -32.38 -0.85 3.21
C ASP A 171 -31.40 -0.16 2.24
N ARG A 172 -31.05 -0.86 1.15
CA ARG A 172 -30.13 -0.34 0.13
C ARG A 172 -30.68 0.87 -0.63
N LYS A 173 -32.01 0.96 -0.80
CA LYS A 173 -32.65 2.03 -1.59
C LYS A 173 -32.69 3.35 -0.81
N THR A 174 -32.98 3.28 0.48
CA THR A 174 -33.06 4.47 1.36
C THR A 174 -31.78 4.68 2.18
N LYS A 175 -30.78 3.82 2.02
CA LYS A 175 -29.50 3.83 2.74
C LYS A 175 -29.69 4.00 4.25
N SER A 176 -30.57 3.19 4.84
CA SER A 176 -30.95 3.29 6.26
C SER A 176 -31.16 1.91 6.89
N TRP A 177 -30.84 1.77 8.18
CA TRP A 177 -31.21 0.59 8.96
C TRP A 177 -32.70 0.60 9.26
N PHE A 178 -33.35 -0.57 9.26
CA PHE A 178 -34.75 -0.71 9.65
C PHE A 178 -34.99 -2.00 10.42
N ALA A 179 -35.97 -1.96 11.32
CA ALA A 179 -36.49 -3.13 12.01
C ALA A 179 -37.60 -3.77 11.15
N PRO A 180 -37.47 -5.05 10.74
CA PRO A 180 -38.45 -5.71 9.88
C PRO A 180 -39.67 -6.24 10.64
N SER A 181 -39.68 -6.23 11.98
CA SER A 181 -40.77 -6.73 12.81
C SER A 181 -40.86 -6.01 14.16
N ALA A 182 -42.01 -6.06 14.82
CA ALA A 182 -42.22 -5.47 16.15
C ALA A 182 -41.26 -6.01 17.22
N LYS A 183 -40.86 -7.29 17.12
CA LYS A 183 -39.86 -7.89 18.01
C LYS A 183 -38.49 -7.23 17.84
N VAL A 184 -38.07 -6.99 16.60
CA VAL A 184 -36.82 -6.27 16.32
C VAL A 184 -36.93 -4.82 16.76
N VAL A 185 -38.05 -4.15 16.54
CA VAL A 185 -38.28 -2.77 17.04
C VAL A 185 -38.04 -2.68 18.55
N GLN A 186 -38.51 -3.67 19.32
CA GLN A 186 -38.31 -3.72 20.76
C GLN A 186 -36.84 -3.98 21.13
N ALA A 187 -36.16 -4.89 20.42
CA ALA A 187 -34.74 -5.21 20.62
C ALA A 187 -33.81 -4.05 20.22
N THR A 188 -34.19 -3.28 19.19
CA THR A 188 -33.43 -2.17 18.63
C THR A 188 -33.94 -0.81 19.12
N ARG A 189 -34.72 -0.78 20.21
CA ARG A 189 -35.38 0.44 20.72
C ARG A 189 -34.41 1.59 20.97
N LYS A 190 -33.16 1.29 21.34
CA LYS A 190 -32.11 2.30 21.55
C LYS A 190 -31.72 3.09 20.29
N TRP A 191 -31.99 2.55 19.10
CA TRP A 191 -31.77 3.23 17.82
C TRP A 191 -33.08 3.66 17.14
N SER A 192 -34.22 3.50 17.80
CA SER A 192 -35.51 3.84 17.21
C SER A 192 -35.66 5.35 17.04
N VAL A 193 -36.01 5.79 15.84
CA VAL A 193 -36.46 7.16 15.57
C VAL A 193 -37.97 7.14 15.40
N GLU A 194 -38.69 8.03 16.08
CA GLU A 194 -40.14 8.15 15.90
C GLU A 194 -40.45 8.59 14.46
N GLY A 195 -40.76 7.62 13.60
CA GLY A 195 -41.49 7.80 12.34
C GLY A 195 -40.79 8.54 11.19
N LYS A 196 -39.57 9.07 11.33
CA LYS A 196 -38.82 9.67 10.21
C LYS A 196 -37.33 9.35 10.32
N ALA A 197 -36.74 8.86 9.22
CA ALA A 197 -35.30 8.65 9.11
C ALA A 197 -34.56 9.93 9.52
N PRO A 198 -33.54 9.86 10.40
CA PRO A 198 -32.76 11.03 10.75
C PRO A 198 -32.13 11.58 9.46
N LYS A 199 -32.29 12.88 9.19
CA LYS A 199 -31.46 13.54 8.19
C LYS A 199 -30.01 13.34 8.61
N ALA A 200 -29.16 12.92 7.67
CA ALA A 200 -27.72 12.82 7.88
C ALA A 200 -27.22 14.09 8.59
N GLU A 201 -26.89 13.95 9.86
CA GLU A 201 -26.56 15.09 10.69
C GLU A 201 -25.11 15.50 10.41
N GLN A 202 -24.99 16.74 9.92
CA GLN A 202 -23.80 17.54 9.67
C GLN A 202 -22.91 17.16 8.47
N SER A 203 -23.18 17.83 7.36
CA SER A 203 -22.22 18.16 6.30
C SER A 203 -20.98 18.82 6.90
N ARG A 204 -20.00 18.04 7.36
CA ARG A 204 -18.65 18.56 7.64
C ARG A 204 -18.00 18.82 6.29
N GLU A 205 -17.70 20.08 5.99
CA GLU A 205 -16.96 20.42 4.79
C GLU A 205 -15.53 19.87 4.89
N PRO A 206 -15.08 18.99 3.97
CA PRO A 206 -13.76 18.36 4.07
C PRO A 206 -12.60 19.37 4.16
N GLN A 207 -12.76 20.51 3.51
CA GLN A 207 -11.79 21.61 3.56
C GLN A 207 -11.69 22.22 4.96
N GLN A 208 -12.80 22.36 5.68
CA GLN A 208 -12.83 22.86 7.05
C GLN A 208 -12.17 21.84 8.00
N GLU A 209 -12.53 20.55 7.93
CA GLU A 209 -11.92 19.51 8.77
C GLU A 209 -10.40 19.41 8.56
N PHE A 210 -9.96 19.45 7.29
CA PHE A 210 -8.53 19.47 6.99
C PHE A 210 -7.84 20.72 7.54
N SER A 211 -8.48 21.90 7.43
CA SER A 211 -7.95 23.16 7.96
C SER A 211 -7.77 23.11 9.47
N ASP A 212 -8.76 22.57 10.19
CA ASP A 212 -8.73 22.44 11.64
C ASP A 212 -7.68 21.40 12.06
N TRP A 213 -7.56 20.30 11.32
CA TRP A 213 -6.53 19.28 11.52
C TRP A 213 -5.10 19.81 11.32
N VAL A 214 -4.89 20.69 10.33
CA VAL A 214 -3.62 21.40 10.10
C VAL A 214 -3.31 22.36 11.26
N LYS A 215 -4.29 23.16 11.71
CA LYS A 215 -4.14 24.09 12.84
C LYS A 215 -3.86 23.37 14.16
N ALA A 216 -4.53 22.24 14.41
CA ALA A 216 -4.35 21.43 15.60
C ALA A 216 -2.92 20.86 15.73
N ARG A 217 -2.17 20.77 14.62
CA ARG A 217 -0.73 20.40 14.60
C ARG A 217 0.21 21.59 14.79
N GLY A 218 -0.32 22.74 15.21
CA GLY A 218 0.47 23.93 15.51
C GLY A 218 0.93 24.69 14.27
N MET A 219 0.23 24.57 13.14
CA MET A 219 0.54 25.33 11.93
C MET A 219 -0.24 26.65 11.89
N ASP A 220 0.43 27.74 11.51
CA ASP A 220 -0.17 29.07 11.40
C ASP A 220 -0.94 29.23 10.07
N LEU A 221 -2.09 28.55 9.97
CA LEU A 221 -2.95 28.58 8.79
C LEU A 221 -3.90 29.77 8.85
N LYS A 222 -3.68 30.74 7.97
CA LYS A 222 -4.61 31.87 7.79
C LYS A 222 -5.77 31.44 6.90
N GLY A 223 -6.96 31.33 7.49
CA GLY A 223 -8.19 30.94 6.79
C GLY A 223 -8.34 29.42 6.58
N LEU A 224 -8.91 29.05 5.44
CA LEU A 224 -9.09 27.67 4.98
C LEU A 224 -7.86 27.20 4.18
N ALA A 225 -7.53 25.92 4.30
CA ALA A 225 -6.46 25.28 3.56
C ALA A 225 -6.81 25.14 2.07
N THR A 226 -5.87 25.44 1.18
CA THR A 226 -6.02 25.19 -0.25
C THR A 226 -5.80 23.71 -0.55
N MET A 227 -6.81 23.02 -1.07
CA MET A 227 -6.79 21.58 -1.34
C MET A 227 -6.77 21.26 -2.85
N ASP A 228 -5.85 21.89 -3.58
CA ASP A 228 -5.66 21.79 -5.02
C ASP A 228 -4.64 20.70 -5.44
N GLY A 229 -4.23 19.84 -4.50
CA GLY A 229 -3.22 18.82 -4.68
C GLY A 229 -1.77 19.33 -4.70
N LYS A 230 -1.54 20.65 -4.59
CA LYS A 230 -0.21 21.26 -4.57
C LYS A 230 0.30 21.45 -3.14
N TRP A 231 1.62 21.59 -3.01
CA TRP A 231 2.26 21.90 -1.74
C TRP A 231 2.17 23.41 -1.44
N HIS A 232 1.61 23.77 -0.29
CA HIS A 232 1.50 25.13 0.21
C HIS A 232 2.40 25.32 1.43
N ARG A 233 3.30 26.32 1.39
CA ARG A 233 4.22 26.64 2.51
C ARG A 233 3.52 27.44 3.59
N ILE A 234 3.71 27.04 4.84
CA ILE A 234 3.08 27.61 6.03
C ILE A 234 4.08 27.72 7.19
N ALA A 235 3.85 28.65 8.11
CA ALA A 235 4.67 28.77 9.32
C ALA A 235 4.15 27.84 10.43
N ILE A 236 5.01 27.53 11.38
CA ILE A 236 4.63 26.94 12.67
C ILE A 236 4.18 28.11 13.57
N VAL A 237 3.15 27.92 14.39
CA VAL A 237 2.65 28.98 15.30
C VAL A 237 3.81 29.49 16.17
N GLY A 238 3.97 30.81 16.22
CA GLY A 238 5.07 31.47 16.92
C GLY A 238 6.33 31.68 16.09
N GLU A 239 6.40 31.12 14.87
CA GLU A 239 7.51 31.32 13.95
C GLU A 239 7.16 32.28 12.81
N ARG A 240 8.14 33.09 12.39
CA ARG A 240 8.01 33.92 11.18
C ARG A 240 8.34 33.15 9.90
N GLU A 241 9.21 32.16 9.99
CA GLU A 241 9.65 31.35 8.86
C GLU A 241 8.62 30.27 8.51
N LYS A 242 8.46 30.01 7.22
CA LYS A 242 7.51 29.00 6.73
C LYS A 242 8.08 27.58 6.85
N ASN A 243 8.29 27.09 8.06
CA ASN A 243 8.94 25.81 8.36
C ASN A 243 8.01 24.57 8.28
N ALA A 244 6.88 24.68 7.58
CA ALA A 244 6.07 23.53 7.21
C ALA A 244 5.44 23.67 5.81
N SER A 245 4.91 22.57 5.30
CA SER A 245 4.09 22.57 4.09
C SER A 245 2.95 21.57 4.18
N TYR A 246 1.80 21.90 3.63
CA TYR A 246 0.68 20.97 3.51
C TYR A 246 0.26 20.78 2.05
N ARG A 247 -0.42 19.68 1.76
CA ARG A 247 -1.16 19.48 0.50
C ARG A 247 -2.46 18.75 0.82
N GLY A 248 -3.56 19.18 0.21
CA GLY A 248 -4.85 18.50 0.33
C GLY A 248 -5.41 18.18 -1.05
N PHE A 249 -6.20 17.11 -1.14
CA PHE A 249 -6.91 16.69 -2.33
C PHE A 249 -8.41 16.64 -2.01
N LEU A 250 -9.21 17.45 -2.72
CA LEU A 250 -10.68 17.36 -2.67
C LEU A 250 -11.23 16.38 -3.71
N GLU A 251 -10.54 16.23 -4.84
CA GLU A 251 -10.99 15.43 -5.99
C GLU A 251 -10.26 14.07 -6.06
N GLY A 252 -10.91 13.07 -6.66
CA GLY A 252 -10.31 11.76 -6.92
C GLY A 252 -10.59 10.66 -5.88
N GLY A 253 -11.60 10.82 -5.01
CA GLY A 253 -12.01 9.80 -4.04
C GLY A 253 -12.35 10.40 -2.68
N VAL A 254 -11.89 9.74 -1.59
CA VAL A 254 -11.98 10.29 -0.23
C VAL A 254 -11.05 11.50 -0.12
N PRO A 255 -11.53 12.68 0.28
CA PRO A 255 -10.65 13.82 0.51
C PRO A 255 -9.56 13.44 1.52
N ASN A 256 -8.32 13.79 1.19
CA ASN A 256 -7.16 13.44 1.99
C ASN A 256 -6.11 14.53 1.92
N GLY A 257 -5.16 14.49 2.83
CA GLY A 257 -4.13 15.51 2.90
C GLY A 257 -2.89 15.04 3.65
N MET A 258 -1.84 15.84 3.52
CA MET A 258 -0.56 15.59 4.16
C MET A 258 -0.03 16.90 4.73
N LEU A 259 0.61 16.82 5.88
CA LEU A 259 1.36 17.91 6.48
C LEU A 259 2.80 17.44 6.68
N ASN A 260 3.75 18.24 6.23
CA ASN A 260 5.17 18.00 6.42
C ASN A 260 5.75 19.13 7.28
N ASN A 261 6.15 18.80 8.51
CA ASN A 261 6.87 19.71 9.39
C ASN A 261 8.37 19.53 9.15
N PHE A 262 9.07 20.55 8.65
CA PHE A 262 10.51 20.43 8.32
C PHE A 262 11.42 20.32 9.55
N LYS A 263 10.89 20.52 10.76
CA LYS A 263 11.58 20.32 12.04
C LYS A 263 11.14 19.04 12.76
N GLY A 264 10.20 18.29 12.20
CA GLY A 264 9.59 17.13 12.85
C GLY A 264 9.16 16.08 11.83
N GLU A 265 7.99 15.49 12.06
CA GLU A 265 7.48 14.38 11.25
C GLU A 265 6.49 14.84 10.17
N GLN A 266 6.19 13.90 9.27
CA GLN A 266 5.16 14.06 8.25
C GLN A 266 3.91 13.29 8.65
N ASP A 267 2.78 14.00 8.71
CA ASP A 267 1.48 13.46 9.05
C ASP A 267 0.56 13.32 7.84
N LYS A 268 -0.44 12.44 7.97
CA LYS A 268 -1.48 12.20 6.96
C LYS A 268 -2.87 12.41 7.55
N TRP A 269 -3.76 12.96 6.74
CA TRP A 269 -5.16 13.16 7.04
C TRP A 269 -6.02 12.48 5.98
N VAL A 270 -7.14 11.90 6.41
CA VAL A 270 -8.17 11.35 5.56
C VAL A 270 -9.51 11.79 6.14
N PHE A 271 -10.40 12.30 5.30
CA PHE A 271 -11.71 12.75 5.71
C PHE A 271 -12.53 11.61 6.30
N THR A 272 -13.03 11.81 7.52
CA THR A 272 -13.75 10.77 8.27
C THR A 272 -15.28 10.82 8.11
N GLY A 273 -15.81 11.87 7.47
CA GLY A 273 -17.25 12.12 7.35
C GLY A 273 -17.98 11.36 6.22
N GLN A 274 -17.30 10.46 5.49
CA GLN A 274 -17.92 9.76 4.36
C GLN A 274 -18.10 8.26 4.65
N GLN A 275 -19.35 7.83 4.83
CA GLN A 275 -19.76 6.42 4.76
C GLN A 275 -19.76 5.99 3.29
N LEU A 276 -18.61 5.62 2.76
CA LEU A 276 -18.49 5.12 1.38
C LEU A 276 -18.91 3.64 1.32
N SER A 277 -19.72 3.30 0.31
CA SER A 277 -19.98 1.89 -0.02
C SER A 277 -18.70 1.22 -0.54
N LYS A 278 -18.63 -0.12 -0.46
CA LYS A 278 -17.45 -0.89 -0.94
C LYS A 278 -17.06 -0.52 -2.39
N ASP A 279 -18.03 -0.27 -3.26
CA ASP A 279 -17.82 0.09 -4.67
C ASP A 279 -17.35 1.54 -4.87
N GLU A 280 -17.71 2.45 -3.97
CA GLU A 280 -17.19 3.83 -3.99
C GLU A 280 -15.77 3.90 -3.43
N VAL A 281 -15.45 3.09 -2.41
CA VAL A 281 -14.07 2.91 -1.93
C VAL A 281 -13.18 2.31 -3.01
N ALA A 282 -13.66 1.28 -3.73
CA ALA A 282 -12.91 0.66 -4.83
C ALA A 282 -12.60 1.66 -5.96
N ARG A 283 -13.60 2.45 -6.41
CA ARG A 283 -13.40 3.49 -7.42
C ARG A 283 -12.46 4.61 -6.95
N ALA A 284 -12.52 4.99 -5.67
CA ALA A 284 -11.60 5.97 -5.08
C ALA A 284 -10.15 5.45 -5.02
N ILE A 285 -9.95 4.17 -4.69
CA ILE A 285 -8.63 3.52 -4.71
C ILE A 285 -8.09 3.50 -6.14
N GLU A 286 -8.90 3.09 -7.12
CA GLU A 286 -8.51 3.03 -8.52
C GLU A 286 -8.18 4.43 -9.09
N ALA A 287 -9.04 5.42 -8.84
CA ALA A 287 -8.80 6.81 -9.23
C ALA A 287 -7.54 7.38 -8.57
N GLY A 288 -7.31 7.08 -7.29
CA GLY A 288 -6.10 7.47 -6.57
C GLY A 288 -4.83 6.80 -7.12
N GLN A 289 -4.90 5.52 -7.50
CA GLN A 289 -3.81 4.80 -8.16
C GLN A 289 -3.52 5.37 -9.54
N LYS A 290 -4.55 5.62 -10.35
CA LYS A 290 -4.42 6.26 -11.67
C LYS A 290 -3.81 7.64 -11.56
N ALA A 291 -4.36 8.52 -10.72
CA ALA A 291 -3.83 9.86 -10.49
C ALA A 291 -2.39 9.83 -9.93
N LYS A 292 -2.03 8.82 -9.11
CA LYS A 292 -0.63 8.63 -8.68
C LYS A 292 0.27 8.25 -9.85
N LYS A 293 -0.18 7.39 -10.75
CA LYS A 293 0.55 6.98 -11.95
C LYS A 293 0.73 8.16 -12.91
N ASP A 294 -0.37 8.86 -13.24
CA ASP A 294 -0.35 10.02 -14.13
C ASP A 294 0.60 11.11 -13.60
N ARG A 295 0.53 11.44 -12.30
CA ARG A 295 1.48 12.37 -11.67
C ARG A 295 2.93 11.91 -11.71
N ALA A 296 3.17 10.60 -11.59
CA ALA A 296 4.52 10.05 -11.67
C ALA A 296 5.07 10.14 -13.10
N GLU A 297 4.22 9.94 -14.10
CA GLU A 297 4.57 10.12 -15.52
C GLU A 297 4.83 11.59 -15.86
N ASP A 298 3.97 12.51 -15.43
CA ASP A 298 4.16 13.97 -15.59
C ASP A 298 5.46 14.44 -14.95
N LEU A 299 5.74 14.00 -13.71
CA LEU A 299 6.98 14.32 -13.01
C LEU A 299 8.19 13.75 -13.76
N LYS A 300 8.08 12.54 -14.31
CA LYS A 300 9.16 11.93 -15.10
C LYS A 300 9.44 12.72 -16.37
N LEU A 301 8.40 13.17 -17.09
CA LEU A 301 8.54 14.00 -18.28
C LEU A 301 9.17 15.37 -17.95
N GLU A 302 8.72 16.02 -16.87
CA GLU A 302 9.29 17.28 -16.41
C GLU A 302 10.77 17.13 -16.01
N GLN A 303 11.12 16.06 -15.31
CA GLN A 303 12.51 15.75 -14.94
C GLN A 303 13.37 15.46 -16.16
N GLN A 304 12.87 14.74 -17.17
CA GLN A 304 13.59 14.49 -18.43
C GLN A 304 13.85 15.78 -19.21
N ALA A 305 12.85 16.66 -19.30
CA ALA A 305 13.02 17.98 -19.92
C ALA A 305 14.06 18.82 -19.16
N THR A 306 14.02 18.78 -17.83
CA THR A 306 14.97 19.50 -16.98
C THR A 306 16.39 18.92 -17.08
N ALA A 307 16.55 17.60 -17.21
CA ALA A 307 17.84 16.95 -17.43
C ALA A 307 18.49 17.42 -18.73
N LYS A 308 17.72 17.51 -19.83
CA LYS A 308 18.20 18.08 -21.11
C LYS A 308 18.68 19.52 -20.95
N ARG A 309 17.91 20.34 -20.22
CA ARG A 309 18.30 21.73 -19.90
C ARG A 309 19.55 21.79 -19.03
N ALA A 310 19.67 20.94 -18.01
CA ALA A 310 20.82 20.85 -17.13
C ALA A 310 22.10 20.53 -17.92
N TYR A 311 22.02 19.55 -18.82
CA TYR A 311 23.12 19.19 -19.71
C TYR A 311 23.50 20.35 -20.66
N GLY A 312 22.50 21.05 -21.21
CA GLY A 312 22.73 22.23 -22.06
C GLY A 312 23.44 23.36 -21.32
N ILE A 313 23.01 23.68 -20.09
CA ILE A 313 23.70 24.67 -19.24
C ILE A 313 25.14 24.21 -18.99
N TRP A 314 25.33 22.98 -18.49
CA TRP A 314 26.64 22.42 -18.15
C TRP A 314 27.63 22.44 -19.32
N SER A 315 27.16 22.09 -20.53
CA SER A 315 27.99 22.02 -21.73
C SER A 315 28.44 23.40 -22.19
N ASN A 316 27.62 24.44 -21.97
CA ASN A 316 27.93 25.82 -22.35
C ASN A 316 28.81 26.57 -21.34
N LEU A 317 28.95 26.06 -20.11
CA LEU A 317 29.93 26.59 -19.15
C LEU A 317 31.35 26.27 -19.63
N LYS A 318 32.16 27.29 -19.85
CA LYS A 318 33.50 27.16 -20.44
C LYS A 318 34.59 27.00 -19.38
N ASP A 319 34.44 27.72 -18.27
CA ASP A 319 35.47 27.80 -17.25
C ASP A 319 35.31 26.73 -16.17
N TRP A 320 36.42 26.11 -15.82
CA TRP A 320 36.50 25.26 -14.62
C TRP A 320 36.61 26.15 -13.38
N ALA A 321 35.83 25.83 -12.34
CA ALA A 321 35.94 26.54 -11.07
C ALA A 321 37.20 26.11 -10.33
N LYS A 322 37.93 27.09 -9.78
CA LYS A 322 39.19 26.95 -9.05
C LYS A 322 39.22 27.98 -7.92
N PRO A 323 40.04 27.80 -6.86
CA PRO A 323 40.17 28.81 -5.80
C PRO A 323 40.52 30.21 -6.31
N SER A 324 41.20 30.33 -7.44
CA SER A 324 41.60 31.62 -8.03
C SER A 324 40.45 32.38 -8.71
N ASN A 325 39.35 31.72 -9.08
CA ASN A 325 38.22 32.34 -9.80
C ASN A 325 36.85 32.07 -9.16
N CYS A 326 36.81 31.38 -8.01
CA CYS A 326 35.59 31.04 -7.30
C CYS A 326 35.74 31.34 -5.80
N GLU A 327 34.98 32.31 -5.32
CA GLU A 327 35.06 32.77 -3.91
C GLU A 327 34.67 31.67 -2.92
N TYR A 328 33.71 30.81 -3.26
CA TYR A 328 33.34 29.67 -2.41
C TYR A 328 34.52 28.70 -2.20
N LEU A 329 35.19 28.32 -3.28
CA LEU A 329 36.34 27.39 -3.23
C LEU A 329 37.52 28.01 -2.49
N LYS A 330 37.78 29.31 -2.71
CA LYS A 330 38.79 30.09 -2.00
C LYS A 330 38.52 30.12 -0.49
N ARG A 331 37.31 30.52 -0.10
CA ARG A 331 36.89 30.61 1.31
C ARG A 331 36.93 29.25 2.02
N LYS A 332 36.50 28.19 1.34
CA LYS A 332 36.54 26.83 1.89
C LYS A 332 37.92 26.17 1.79
N ASN A 333 38.90 26.81 1.13
CA ASN A 333 40.25 26.30 0.91
C ASN A 333 40.28 24.89 0.26
N VAL A 334 39.43 24.67 -0.75
CA VAL A 334 39.29 23.39 -1.46
C VAL A 334 39.42 23.58 -2.98
N LEU A 335 39.97 22.58 -3.67
CA LEU A 335 40.09 22.60 -5.12
C LEU A 335 38.74 22.32 -5.81
N GLY A 336 38.61 22.81 -7.04
CA GLY A 336 37.47 22.50 -7.90
C GLY A 336 37.71 21.21 -8.68
N TYR A 337 37.22 20.09 -8.14
CA TYR A 337 37.14 18.81 -8.82
C TYR A 337 35.81 18.67 -9.55
N GLY A 338 35.85 18.51 -10.88
CA GLY A 338 34.65 18.15 -11.67
C GLY A 338 33.56 19.23 -11.71
N VAL A 339 33.88 20.48 -11.33
CA VAL A 339 32.94 21.60 -11.18
C VAL A 339 33.31 22.77 -12.10
N LYS A 340 32.30 23.48 -12.60
CA LYS A 340 32.49 24.62 -13.51
C LYS A 340 32.10 25.93 -12.85
N LEU A 341 32.45 27.05 -13.49
CA LEU A 341 32.07 28.39 -13.04
C LEU A 341 30.97 28.93 -13.96
N ASP A 342 29.95 29.57 -13.38
CA ASP A 342 29.00 30.36 -14.17
C ASP A 342 29.44 31.83 -14.30
N LYS A 343 28.69 32.59 -15.10
CA LYS A 343 28.96 34.00 -15.38
C LYS A 343 28.86 34.91 -14.14
N ASP A 344 28.19 34.45 -13.09
CA ASP A 344 27.98 35.19 -11.84
C ASP A 344 29.06 34.80 -10.80
N GLY A 345 30.08 34.02 -11.20
CA GLY A 345 31.17 33.57 -10.33
C GLY A 345 30.78 32.44 -9.37
N ARG A 346 29.62 31.80 -9.58
CA ARG A 346 29.16 30.68 -8.75
C ARG A 346 29.76 29.38 -9.25
N MET A 347 30.14 28.52 -8.32
CA MET A 347 30.52 27.15 -8.65
C MET A 347 29.26 26.36 -9.03
N VAL A 348 29.31 25.68 -10.17
CA VAL A 348 28.27 24.80 -10.66
C VAL A 348 28.70 23.35 -10.48
N VAL A 349 27.92 22.61 -9.70
CA VAL A 349 28.12 21.20 -9.40
C VAL A 349 27.10 20.36 -10.17
N PRO A 350 27.53 19.45 -11.05
CA PRO A 350 26.63 18.59 -11.79
C PRO A 350 26.13 17.42 -10.94
N LEU A 351 24.81 17.22 -10.93
CA LEU A 351 24.15 16.08 -10.28
C LEU A 351 23.96 14.97 -11.30
N ARG A 352 24.54 13.80 -11.02
CA ARG A 352 24.62 12.66 -11.92
C ARG A 352 23.95 11.42 -11.35
N ASP A 353 23.44 10.56 -12.23
CA ASP A 353 23.04 9.20 -11.88
C ASP A 353 24.25 8.25 -11.86
N THR A 354 23.99 6.97 -11.57
CA THR A 354 25.01 5.91 -11.55
C THR A 354 25.68 5.69 -12.90
N ASP A 355 25.07 6.11 -14.02
CA ASP A 355 25.66 6.10 -15.37
C ASP A 355 26.45 7.38 -15.67
N PHE A 356 26.64 8.25 -14.69
CA PHE A 356 27.30 9.55 -14.81
C PHE A 356 26.59 10.55 -15.75
N LYS A 357 25.32 10.32 -16.08
CA LYS A 357 24.50 11.25 -16.87
C LYS A 357 24.02 12.40 -15.99
N ILE A 358 24.08 13.62 -16.51
CA ILE A 358 23.65 14.82 -15.78
C ILE A 358 22.13 14.94 -15.84
N HIS A 359 21.50 15.04 -14.66
CA HIS A 359 20.05 15.25 -14.54
C HIS A 359 19.67 16.59 -13.90
N SER A 360 20.59 17.21 -13.16
CA SER A 360 20.37 18.51 -12.52
C SER A 360 21.70 19.20 -12.24
N LEU A 361 21.64 20.44 -11.76
CA LEU A 361 22.79 21.26 -11.36
C LEU A 361 22.52 21.87 -9.98
N GLN A 362 23.57 22.01 -9.18
CA GLN A 362 23.60 22.87 -8.01
C GLN A 362 24.50 24.06 -8.29
N PHE A 363 24.03 25.26 -7.97
CA PHE A 363 24.77 26.50 -8.05
C PHE A 363 25.16 26.92 -6.64
N VAL A 364 26.43 27.19 -6.42
CA VAL A 364 27.04 27.47 -5.12
C VAL A 364 27.74 28.82 -5.18
N GLY A 365 27.10 29.83 -4.59
CA GLY A 365 27.64 31.18 -4.41
C GLY A 365 27.57 31.61 -2.94
N GLU A 366 27.00 32.79 -2.68
CA GLU A 366 26.57 33.19 -1.33
C GLU A 366 25.49 32.24 -0.81
N GLU A 367 24.49 31.98 -1.65
CA GLU A 367 23.47 30.95 -1.41
C GLU A 367 23.70 29.71 -2.30
N LYS A 368 23.18 28.58 -1.83
CA LYS A 368 23.15 27.32 -2.57
C LYS A 368 21.75 27.07 -3.09
N HIS A 369 21.60 26.85 -4.39
CA HIS A 369 20.31 26.49 -4.99
C HIS A 369 20.48 25.43 -6.06
N TYR A 370 19.40 24.71 -6.33
CA TYR A 370 19.35 23.70 -7.38
C TYR A 370 18.65 24.24 -8.61
N LEU A 371 18.94 23.66 -9.77
CA LEU A 371 18.18 23.91 -10.98
C LEU A 371 16.71 23.59 -10.72
N LYS A 372 15.85 24.58 -10.96
CA LYS A 372 14.40 24.47 -10.75
C LYS A 372 13.84 23.27 -11.50
N HIS A 373 12.96 22.48 -10.85
CA HIS A 373 12.38 21.22 -11.36
C HIS A 373 13.39 20.08 -11.59
N GLY A 374 14.67 20.29 -11.25
CA GLY A 374 15.69 19.27 -11.37
C GLY A 374 15.52 18.20 -10.30
N ARG A 375 15.64 16.93 -10.71
CA ARG A 375 15.74 15.82 -9.77
C ARG A 375 17.00 16.01 -8.90
N LYS A 376 16.88 15.72 -7.60
CA LYS A 376 18.02 15.62 -6.67
C LYS A 376 18.19 14.20 -6.14
N GLU A 377 17.06 13.55 -5.86
CA GLU A 377 17.01 12.23 -5.26
C GLU A 377 17.73 11.16 -6.08
N GLY A 378 18.63 10.42 -5.43
CA GLY A 378 19.45 9.37 -6.02
C GLY A 378 20.58 9.89 -6.91
N LEU A 379 20.79 11.22 -6.99
CA LEU A 379 21.87 11.80 -7.76
C LEU A 379 23.02 12.23 -6.86
N PHE A 380 24.22 12.26 -7.43
CA PHE A 380 25.46 12.59 -6.72
C PHE A 380 26.41 13.40 -7.60
N HIS A 381 27.47 13.93 -6.98
CA HIS A 381 28.64 14.40 -7.69
C HIS A 381 29.85 13.53 -7.32
N ALA A 382 30.56 13.02 -8.33
CA ALA A 382 31.78 12.25 -8.12
C ALA A 382 33.02 13.14 -8.24
N ILE A 383 33.84 13.13 -7.20
CA ILE A 383 35.22 13.62 -7.22
C ILE A 383 36.11 12.42 -7.52
N ASP A 384 36.42 12.25 -8.79
CA ASP A 384 37.21 11.14 -9.31
C ASP A 384 38.10 11.62 -10.47
N PRO A 385 39.14 12.44 -10.20
CA PRO A 385 39.97 13.02 -11.25
C PRO A 385 40.76 11.97 -12.05
N LYS A 386 40.97 10.78 -11.47
CA LYS A 386 41.63 9.64 -12.12
C LYS A 386 40.66 8.72 -12.88
N ARG A 387 39.35 9.01 -12.83
CA ARG A 387 38.28 8.29 -13.54
C ARG A 387 38.18 6.80 -13.20
N TYR A 388 38.56 6.40 -11.99
CA TYR A 388 38.46 5.02 -11.53
C TYR A 388 37.05 4.43 -11.64
N LEU A 389 36.00 5.25 -11.52
CA LEU A 389 34.61 4.79 -11.57
C LEU A 389 34.06 4.61 -13.00
N ASN A 390 34.82 5.07 -14.00
CA ASN A 390 34.53 4.93 -15.42
C ASN A 390 35.65 4.18 -16.16
N ASP A 391 36.57 3.55 -15.42
CA ASP A 391 37.64 2.71 -15.98
C ASP A 391 37.06 1.36 -16.44
N GLU A 392 37.69 0.74 -17.43
CA GLU A 392 37.35 -0.62 -17.89
C GLU A 392 37.59 -1.65 -16.76
N ARG A 393 38.58 -1.39 -15.90
CA ARG A 393 38.75 -2.14 -14.65
C ARG A 393 37.63 -1.77 -13.69
N GLN A 394 36.70 -2.71 -13.47
CA GLN A 394 35.67 -2.54 -12.44
C GLN A 394 36.32 -2.45 -11.05
N PRO A 395 35.86 -1.51 -10.19
CA PRO A 395 36.28 -1.44 -8.79
C PRO A 395 36.08 -2.76 -8.05
N THR A 396 37.06 -3.12 -7.22
CA THR A 396 37.13 -4.39 -6.49
C THR A 396 37.05 -4.18 -4.98
N LYS A 397 37.09 -5.25 -4.19
CA LYS A 397 37.14 -5.17 -2.71
C LYS A 397 38.34 -4.39 -2.15
N GLU A 398 39.42 -4.29 -2.91
CA GLU A 398 40.61 -3.52 -2.53
C GLU A 398 40.43 -2.01 -2.72
N ASP A 399 39.40 -1.63 -3.48
CA ASP A 399 39.05 -0.26 -3.74
C ASP A 399 38.14 0.30 -2.64
N THR A 400 38.18 1.62 -2.49
CA THR A 400 37.42 2.32 -1.47
C THR A 400 36.68 3.50 -2.09
N LEU A 401 35.37 3.55 -1.86
CA LEU A 401 34.52 4.69 -2.14
C LEU A 401 34.21 5.42 -0.86
N VAL A 402 34.43 6.74 -0.85
CA VAL A 402 34.08 7.57 0.31
C VAL A 402 32.88 8.44 -0.03
N PHE A 403 31.91 8.52 0.86
CA PHE A 403 30.69 9.31 0.71
C PHE A 403 30.73 10.51 1.65
N THR A 404 30.28 11.67 1.17
CA THR A 404 30.16 12.90 1.95
C THR A 404 28.85 13.61 1.64
N GLU A 405 28.33 14.39 2.60
CA GLU A 405 27.18 15.25 2.35
C GLU A 405 27.59 16.47 1.50
N GLY A 406 28.54 17.27 2.01
CA GLY A 406 28.99 18.50 1.37
C GLY A 406 30.13 18.35 0.37
N TYR A 407 30.18 19.25 -0.62
CA TYR A 407 31.29 19.33 -1.58
C TYR A 407 32.63 19.68 -0.92
N ALA A 408 32.64 20.61 0.05
CA ALA A 408 33.87 21.03 0.71
C ALA A 408 34.48 19.87 1.54
N THR A 409 33.66 19.17 2.31
CA THR A 409 34.03 17.92 3.00
C THR A 409 34.61 16.92 2.00
N GLY A 410 33.92 16.68 0.87
CA GLY A 410 34.39 15.75 -0.16
C GLY A 410 35.72 16.16 -0.79
N GLY A 411 35.90 17.43 -1.16
CA GLY A 411 37.13 17.95 -1.73
C GLY A 411 38.31 17.88 -0.75
N SER A 412 38.07 18.17 0.53
CA SER A 412 39.06 18.01 1.59
C SER A 412 39.43 16.55 1.79
N VAL A 413 38.46 15.65 1.97
CA VAL A 413 38.73 14.21 2.14
C VAL A 413 39.44 13.60 0.94
N HIS A 414 39.08 13.97 -0.30
CA HIS A 414 39.82 13.54 -1.48
C HIS A 414 41.30 13.94 -1.41
N LYS A 415 41.58 15.17 -0.95
CA LYS A 415 42.96 15.67 -0.77
C LYS A 415 43.72 14.87 0.31
N LEU A 416 43.04 14.38 1.35
CA LEU A 416 43.65 13.60 2.41
C LEU A 416 44.05 12.19 1.97
N VAL A 417 43.17 11.50 1.22
CA VAL A 417 43.33 10.05 0.95
C VAL A 417 43.45 9.66 -0.52
N GLY A 418 43.19 10.57 -1.47
CA GLY A 418 43.29 10.32 -2.90
C GLY A 418 42.30 9.28 -3.46
N LYS A 419 41.26 8.91 -2.69
CA LYS A 419 40.21 7.95 -3.07
C LYS A 419 39.03 8.65 -3.77
N PRO A 420 38.28 7.99 -4.66
CA PRO A 420 37.08 8.58 -5.25
C PRO A 420 36.04 8.94 -4.18
N ILE A 421 35.45 10.13 -4.31
CA ILE A 421 34.44 10.64 -3.38
C ILE A 421 33.09 10.80 -4.07
N ILE A 422 32.02 10.38 -3.40
CA ILE A 422 30.63 10.57 -3.81
C ILE A 422 29.98 11.61 -2.89
N VAL A 423 29.73 12.80 -3.43
CA VAL A 423 29.05 13.89 -2.74
C VAL A 423 27.54 13.76 -2.95
N THR A 424 26.77 13.65 -1.86
CA THR A 424 25.33 13.35 -1.90
C THR A 424 24.42 14.54 -1.59
N PHE A 425 25.00 15.69 -1.26
CA PHE A 425 24.36 16.99 -1.04
C PHE A 425 23.49 17.14 0.21
N ASP A 426 22.83 16.08 0.67
CA ASP A 426 22.12 16.02 1.95
C ASP A 426 22.11 14.58 2.51
N GLY A 427 21.87 14.47 3.82
CA GLY A 427 21.84 13.19 4.52
C GLY A 427 20.72 12.24 4.09
N ASP A 428 19.54 12.71 3.67
CA ASP A 428 18.46 11.80 3.23
C ASP A 428 18.78 11.17 1.87
N ASN A 429 19.48 11.91 1.01
CA ASN A 429 19.97 11.43 -0.27
C ASN A 429 21.16 10.47 -0.11
N LEU A 430 21.95 10.62 0.96
CA LEU A 430 23.12 9.77 1.26
C LEU A 430 22.78 8.28 1.23
N VAL A 431 21.73 7.88 1.94
CA VAL A 431 21.30 6.46 2.04
C VAL A 431 20.88 5.91 0.68
N LYS A 432 20.17 6.72 -0.12
CA LYS A 432 19.69 6.31 -1.44
C LYS A 432 20.84 6.11 -2.43
N VAL A 433 21.77 7.06 -2.46
CA VAL A 433 22.96 6.99 -3.32
C VAL A 433 23.87 5.83 -2.89
N ALA A 434 24.06 5.63 -1.58
CA ALA A 434 24.86 4.52 -1.05
C ALA A 434 24.34 3.17 -1.54
N LYS A 435 23.03 2.92 -1.42
CA LYS A 435 22.40 1.68 -1.90
C LYS A 435 22.60 1.47 -3.40
N ALA A 436 22.38 2.51 -4.21
CA ALA A 436 22.58 2.43 -5.66
C ALA A 436 24.05 2.16 -6.03
N MET A 437 25.00 2.76 -5.30
CA MET A 437 26.42 2.49 -5.49
C MET A 437 26.82 1.09 -5.05
N ARG A 438 26.21 0.54 -3.98
CA ARG A 438 26.47 -0.83 -3.54
C ARG A 438 25.98 -1.85 -4.56
N GLU A 439 24.82 -1.60 -5.17
CA GLU A 439 24.32 -2.42 -6.27
C GLU A 439 25.27 -2.39 -7.47
N LYS A 440 25.78 -1.20 -7.82
CA LYS A 440 26.73 -1.05 -8.93
C LYS A 440 28.13 -1.60 -8.63
N PHE A 441 28.59 -1.49 -7.39
CA PHE A 441 29.92 -1.91 -6.94
C PHE A 441 29.79 -2.80 -5.68
N PRO A 442 29.42 -4.08 -5.84
CA PRO A 442 29.07 -4.97 -4.73
C PRO A 442 30.18 -5.16 -3.71
N ASP A 443 31.43 -5.22 -4.16
CA ASP A 443 32.56 -5.62 -3.31
C ASP A 443 33.34 -4.44 -2.71
N VAL A 444 33.15 -3.21 -3.20
CA VAL A 444 33.96 -2.05 -2.82
C VAL A 444 33.78 -1.70 -1.34
N THR A 445 34.88 -1.32 -0.67
CA THR A 445 34.79 -0.79 0.70
C THR A 445 34.13 0.59 0.68
N MET A 446 33.04 0.77 1.44
CA MET A 446 32.30 2.05 1.50
C MET A 446 32.51 2.75 2.82
N LEU A 447 33.10 3.95 2.78
CA LEU A 447 33.31 4.80 3.95
C LEU A 447 32.38 6.02 3.88
N PHE A 448 31.79 6.40 5.01
CA PHE A 448 30.91 7.56 5.15
C PHE A 448 31.61 8.58 6.02
N ALA A 449 32.20 9.59 5.40
CA ALA A 449 32.83 10.69 6.12
C ALA A 449 31.75 11.67 6.57
N ALA A 450 31.34 11.53 7.83
CA ALA A 450 30.17 12.18 8.41
C ALA A 450 30.48 13.59 8.92
N ASP A 451 29.48 14.47 8.83
CA ASP A 451 29.47 15.75 9.52
C ASP A 451 28.94 15.51 10.95
N ASP A 452 29.65 16.02 11.97
CA ASP A 452 29.29 15.97 13.39
C ASP A 452 28.63 17.28 13.82
N ASP A 453 27.32 17.40 13.64
CA ASP A 453 26.51 18.54 14.04
C ASP A 453 26.24 18.56 15.56
N HIS A 454 27.28 18.40 16.38
CA HIS A 454 27.22 18.25 17.85
C HIS A 454 26.60 19.44 18.59
N HIS A 455 26.42 20.58 17.91
CA HIS A 455 25.77 21.77 18.44
C HIS A 455 24.24 21.70 18.34
N LEU A 456 23.69 20.95 17.36
CA LEU A 456 22.23 20.86 17.13
C LEU A 456 21.49 20.22 18.32
N PRO A 457 21.97 19.12 18.93
CA PRO A 457 21.31 18.54 20.11
C PRO A 457 21.39 19.43 21.37
N LYS A 458 22.25 20.46 21.38
CA LYS A 458 22.48 21.35 22.53
C LYS A 458 21.68 22.66 22.45
N ARG A 459 20.91 22.87 21.38
CA ARG A 459 20.05 24.05 21.23
C ARG A 459 18.91 24.01 22.25
N GLU A 460 18.32 25.17 22.54
CA GLU A 460 17.14 25.29 23.41
C GLU A 460 15.98 24.41 22.94
N THR A 461 15.78 24.33 21.61
CA THR A 461 14.99 23.28 20.96
C THR A 461 15.95 22.30 20.29
N PRO A 462 16.21 21.12 20.90
CA PRO A 462 17.17 20.16 20.38
C PRO A 462 16.77 19.69 18.98
N LEU A 463 17.75 19.65 18.08
CA LEU A 463 17.63 19.05 16.76
C LEU A 463 18.56 17.84 16.65
N PRO A 464 18.20 16.80 15.87
CA PRO A 464 19.04 15.63 15.71
C PRO A 464 20.37 15.96 15.04
N ASN A 465 21.41 15.18 15.36
CA ASN A 465 22.69 15.24 14.63
C ASN A 465 22.54 14.46 13.32
N LYS A 466 21.83 15.08 12.38
CA LYS A 466 21.36 14.43 11.16
C LYS A 466 22.52 13.89 10.30
N GLY A 467 23.64 14.61 10.21
CA GLY A 467 24.82 14.16 9.47
C GLY A 467 25.34 12.82 9.98
N MET A 468 25.53 12.69 11.30
CA MET A 468 25.96 11.44 11.93
C MET A 468 24.90 10.34 11.82
N GLU A 469 23.63 10.64 12.10
CA GLU A 469 22.54 9.64 12.03
C GLU A 469 22.41 9.05 10.63
N LYS A 470 22.46 9.88 9.58
CA LYS A 470 22.32 9.45 8.19
C LYS A 470 23.55 8.70 7.69
N ALA A 471 24.75 9.07 8.13
CA ALA A 471 25.96 8.30 7.85
C ALA A 471 25.89 6.90 8.46
N VAL A 472 25.41 6.77 9.70
CA VAL A 472 25.20 5.47 10.36
C VAL A 472 24.12 4.65 9.66
N GLU A 473 23.00 5.28 9.28
CA GLU A 473 21.92 4.64 8.53
C GLU A 473 22.42 4.09 7.19
N ALA A 474 23.17 4.92 6.44
CA ALA A 474 23.73 4.53 5.15
C ALA A 474 24.76 3.40 5.28
N ALA A 475 25.69 3.53 6.23
CA ALA A 475 26.69 2.50 6.53
C ALA A 475 26.03 1.14 6.84
N ARG A 476 25.02 1.13 7.72
CA ARG A 476 24.27 -0.08 8.04
C ARG A 476 23.58 -0.68 6.81
N ALA A 477 23.01 0.16 5.96
CA ALA A 477 22.26 -0.28 4.79
C ALA A 477 23.13 -0.96 3.71
N VAL A 478 24.44 -0.71 3.69
CA VAL A 478 25.35 -1.21 2.63
C VAL A 478 26.55 -1.97 3.16
N GLY A 479 26.60 -2.29 4.46
CA GLY A 479 27.78 -2.90 5.08
C GLY A 479 29.02 -2.01 4.98
N GLY A 480 28.85 -0.70 5.14
CA GLY A 480 29.93 0.28 5.12
C GLY A 480 30.33 0.77 6.52
N TYR A 481 31.17 1.81 6.57
CA TYR A 481 31.82 2.28 7.80
C TYR A 481 31.69 3.79 7.96
N VAL A 482 31.42 4.27 9.17
CA VAL A 482 31.36 5.71 9.46
C VAL A 482 32.72 6.21 9.94
N VAL A 483 33.15 7.35 9.39
CA VAL A 483 34.41 8.02 9.72
C VAL A 483 34.10 9.47 10.09
N ALA A 484 34.01 9.74 11.39
CA ALA A 484 33.67 11.07 11.92
C ALA A 484 34.92 11.84 12.38
N PRO A 485 34.95 13.18 12.24
CA PRO A 485 36.06 14.00 12.70
C PRO A 485 36.21 13.94 14.23
N PRO A 486 37.40 13.61 14.77
CA PRO A 486 37.62 13.53 16.22
C PRO A 486 37.90 14.91 16.81
N PHE A 487 36.85 15.72 16.92
CA PHE A 487 36.94 17.06 17.52
C PHE A 487 37.16 17.01 19.03
N THR A 488 38.12 17.81 19.49
CA THR A 488 38.31 18.13 20.90
C THR A 488 37.18 19.02 21.42
N LYS A 489 37.06 19.14 22.74
CA LYS A 489 36.09 20.07 23.36
C LYS A 489 36.27 21.51 22.85
N ALA A 490 37.52 21.98 22.73
CA ALA A 490 37.82 23.34 22.26
C ALA A 490 37.35 23.58 20.82
N GLU A 491 37.56 22.60 19.92
CA GLU A 491 37.11 22.69 18.53
C GLU A 491 35.59 22.61 18.40
N LYS A 492 34.94 21.77 19.23
CA LYS A 492 33.48 21.77 19.33
C LYS A 492 32.96 23.13 19.78
N THR A 493 33.60 23.77 20.74
CA THR A 493 33.24 25.13 21.18
C THR A 493 33.44 26.18 20.08
N LYS A 494 34.43 26.02 19.20
CA LYS A 494 34.60 26.86 17.99
C LYS A 494 33.52 26.63 16.92
N GLY A 495 32.66 25.62 17.09
CA GLY A 495 31.60 25.30 16.16
C GLY A 495 32.05 24.49 14.94
N LEU A 496 33.21 23.84 15.00
CA LEU A 496 33.65 22.95 13.90
C LEU A 496 32.73 21.72 13.85
N THR A 497 32.30 21.35 12.64
CA THR A 497 31.36 20.21 12.45
C THR A 497 31.82 19.21 11.41
N ASP A 498 32.67 19.58 10.44
CA ASP A 498 33.04 18.67 9.35
C ASP A 498 34.57 18.47 9.18
N TRP A 499 34.95 17.53 8.30
CA TRP A 499 36.36 17.25 8.00
C TRP A 499 37.10 18.43 7.35
N ASN A 500 36.37 19.32 6.66
CA ASN A 500 36.95 20.50 6.03
C ASN A 500 37.33 21.56 7.09
N ASP A 501 36.49 21.74 8.11
CA ASP A 501 36.77 22.59 9.27
C ASP A 501 37.97 22.07 10.06
N LEU A 502 38.04 20.76 10.28
CA LEU A 502 39.19 20.13 10.93
C LEU A 502 40.48 20.34 10.12
N CYS A 503 40.40 20.23 8.79
CA CYS A 503 41.54 20.48 7.90
C CYS A 503 42.02 21.93 7.94
N GLN A 504 41.11 22.90 8.06
CA GLN A 504 41.45 24.32 8.21
C GLN A 504 42.07 24.62 9.58
N GLU A 505 41.58 24.01 10.66
CA GLU A 505 42.07 24.22 12.02
C GLU A 505 43.42 23.53 12.28
N ARG A 506 43.58 22.26 11.86
CA ARG A 506 44.76 21.44 12.19
C ARG A 506 45.79 21.35 11.06
N GLY A 507 45.43 21.75 9.85
CA GLY A 507 46.23 21.52 8.64
C GLY A 507 46.08 20.12 8.07
N GLN A 508 46.58 19.94 6.84
CA GLN A 508 46.37 18.73 6.05
C GLN A 508 46.97 17.47 6.69
N ASP A 509 48.25 17.49 7.07
CA ASP A 509 48.96 16.28 7.53
C ASP A 509 48.34 15.68 8.80
N LYS A 510 48.05 16.54 9.79
CA LYS A 510 47.37 16.12 11.02
C LYS A 510 45.98 15.57 10.74
N THR A 511 45.27 16.17 9.79
CA THR A 511 43.92 15.73 9.41
C THR A 511 43.96 14.41 8.65
N THR A 512 44.95 14.21 7.76
CA THR A 512 45.19 12.93 7.07
C THR A 512 45.45 11.82 8.08
N TYR A 513 46.35 12.06 9.06
CA TYR A 513 46.62 11.11 10.12
C TYR A 513 45.34 10.73 10.90
N GLN A 514 44.53 11.73 11.28
CA GLN A 514 43.28 11.49 11.98
C GLN A 514 42.26 10.72 11.13
N PHE A 515 42.09 11.08 9.86
CA PHE A 515 41.17 10.39 8.96
C PHE A 515 41.54 8.91 8.81
N ILE A 516 42.82 8.61 8.54
CA ILE A 516 43.31 7.24 8.40
C ILE A 516 43.16 6.46 9.71
N THR A 517 43.44 7.10 10.86
CA THR A 517 43.29 6.47 12.17
C THR A 517 41.84 6.11 12.46
N GLN A 518 40.90 7.03 12.21
CA GLN A 518 39.46 6.79 12.39
C GLN A 518 38.95 5.72 11.42
N ALA A 519 39.38 5.74 10.16
CA ALA A 519 39.01 4.73 9.17
C ALA A 519 39.50 3.32 9.59
N ARG A 520 40.77 3.19 10.00
CA ARG A 520 41.33 1.92 10.49
C ARG A 520 40.61 1.41 11.74
N ALA A 521 40.28 2.30 12.68
CA ALA A 521 39.52 1.95 13.88
C ALA A 521 38.10 1.46 13.53
N ALA A 522 37.44 2.09 12.55
CA ALA A 522 36.12 1.67 12.09
C ALA A 522 36.16 0.28 11.43
N LEU A 523 37.16 0.02 10.58
CA LEU A 523 37.38 -1.27 9.92
C LEU A 523 37.68 -2.38 10.94
N SER A 524 38.59 -2.13 11.89
CA SER A 524 39.01 -3.13 12.88
C SER A 524 37.87 -3.57 13.80
N LYS A 525 37.04 -2.63 14.28
CA LYS A 525 35.87 -2.93 15.12
C LYS A 525 34.85 -3.83 14.42
N ASN A 526 34.74 -3.75 13.10
CA ASN A 526 33.84 -4.63 12.37
C ASN A 526 34.41 -6.04 12.23
N ASN A 527 35.70 -6.17 11.93
CA ASN A 527 36.36 -7.48 11.90
C ASN A 527 36.23 -8.20 13.25
N GLU A 528 36.40 -7.49 14.37
CA GLU A 528 36.17 -8.06 15.71
C GLU A 528 34.73 -8.55 15.91
N ARG A 529 33.73 -7.80 15.43
CA ARG A 529 32.32 -8.21 15.49
C ARG A 529 32.02 -9.41 14.59
N GLU A 530 32.61 -9.47 13.40
CA GLU A 530 32.46 -10.61 12.48
C GLU A 530 33.06 -11.88 13.10
N LEU A 531 34.29 -11.79 13.63
CA LEU A 531 34.94 -12.90 14.35
C LEU A 531 34.13 -13.35 15.57
N GLN A 532 33.56 -12.43 16.35
CA GLN A 532 32.66 -12.76 17.47
C GLN A 532 31.37 -13.44 17.01
N ASN A 533 30.79 -12.99 15.89
CA ASN A 533 29.58 -13.58 15.30
C ASN A 533 29.83 -14.98 14.70
N GLU A 534 31.03 -15.24 14.16
CA GLU A 534 31.45 -16.57 13.69
C GLU A 534 31.78 -17.51 14.85
N ALA A 535 32.46 -17.00 15.87
CA ALA A 535 32.78 -17.73 17.10
C ALA A 535 31.53 -18.08 17.93
N THR A 536 30.42 -17.34 17.78
CA THR A 536 29.13 -17.66 18.42
C THR A 536 28.21 -18.55 17.58
N LYS A 537 28.48 -18.69 16.27
CA LYS A 537 27.81 -19.66 15.39
C LYS A 537 28.44 -21.06 15.46
N SER A 538 29.73 -21.16 15.75
CA SER A 538 30.46 -22.43 15.84
C SER A 538 30.01 -23.37 16.98
N PRO A 539 29.64 -22.90 18.19
CA PRO A 539 29.20 -23.77 19.30
C PRO A 539 27.85 -24.45 19.03
N LYS A 540 27.00 -23.87 18.17
CA LYS A 540 25.72 -24.48 17.78
C LYS A 540 25.90 -25.63 16.77
N LYS A 541 26.94 -25.59 15.94
CA LYS A 541 27.22 -26.67 14.98
C LYS A 541 27.87 -27.89 15.62
N GLU A 542 28.66 -27.71 16.68
CA GLU A 542 29.20 -28.84 17.45
C GLU A 542 28.11 -29.53 18.29
N GLN A 543 27.17 -28.78 18.88
CA GLN A 543 26.04 -29.36 19.59
C GLN A 543 25.01 -30.06 18.68
N GLU A 544 24.86 -29.62 17.42
CA GLU A 544 23.99 -30.30 16.43
C GLU A 544 24.65 -31.53 15.79
N MET A 545 25.98 -31.63 15.78
CA MET A 545 26.70 -32.84 15.33
C MET A 545 26.91 -33.89 16.43
N GLU A 546 26.89 -33.53 17.71
CA GLU A 546 26.92 -34.51 18.81
C GLU A 546 25.54 -35.13 19.11
N MET A 547 24.45 -34.60 18.53
CA MET A 547 23.09 -35.13 18.68
C MET A 547 22.54 -35.83 17.41
N ALA A 548 23.38 -36.04 16.39
CA ALA A 548 23.07 -36.80 15.17
C ALA A 548 23.97 -38.03 15.09
#